data_AF-A0AAV0Q6V3-F1
#
_entry.id   AF-A0AAV0Q6V3-F1
#
_cell.length_a   1.000
_cell.length_b   1.000
_cell.length_c   1.000
_cell.angle_alpha   90.00
_cell.angle_beta   90.00
_cell.angle_gamma   90.00
#
_symmetry.space_group_name_H-M   'P 1'
#
loop_
_entity.id
_entity.type
_entity.pdbx_description
1 polymer ?
#
loop_
_entity_poly.entity_id
_entity_poly.type
_entity_poly.pdbx_seq_one_letter_code
_entity_poly.pdbx_strand_id
1 'polypeptide(L)'
;SARDLQGHGSHTASTAAGSVVKDASFYGVARGIARGGVPWARIATYSVCGLTCSSADVLAAFDDAIADGVDVITISIGRRSAVDLDRDTIAIGGFHATKRGILTVHSAGNGGPDPATTASVAPWLLSVAASTIDRKFESKVVLGNGKIFTVNKHFFAV
;
A
#
# COMPACT_ATOMS: atom_id res chain seq x y z
N SER A 1 1.36 -0.59 -20.83
CA SER A 1 0.14 -1.31 -20.39
C SER A 1 0.00 -1.15 -18.88
N ALA A 2 -1.22 -1.16 -18.34
CA ALA A 2 -1.48 -1.09 -16.90
C ALA A 2 -1.54 -2.49 -16.22
N ARG A 3 -1.20 -3.56 -16.94
CA ARG A 3 -1.17 -4.91 -16.37
C ARG A 3 -0.07 -5.02 -15.31
N ASP A 4 -0.46 -5.38 -14.09
CA ASP A 4 0.46 -5.68 -13.00
C ASP A 4 1.14 -7.03 -13.20
N LEU A 5 2.48 -7.03 -13.24
CA LEU A 5 3.31 -8.24 -13.38
C LEU A 5 4.02 -8.62 -12.08
N GLN A 6 3.94 -7.79 -11.04
CA GLN A 6 4.63 -7.98 -9.78
C GLN A 6 3.67 -8.43 -8.68
N GLY A 7 2.46 -7.86 -8.65
CA GLY A 7 1.38 -8.18 -7.71
C GLY A 7 1.11 -7.09 -6.67
N HIS A 8 2.04 -6.14 -6.45
CA HIS A 8 1.92 -5.10 -5.44
C HIS A 8 0.69 -4.21 -5.68
N GLY A 9 0.49 -3.75 -6.92
CA GLY A 9 -0.67 -2.92 -7.27
C GLY A 9 -1.99 -3.67 -7.13
N SER A 10 -2.03 -4.94 -7.53
CA SER A 10 -3.22 -5.79 -7.37
C SER A 10 -3.56 -6.03 -5.89
N HIS A 11 -2.54 -6.23 -5.05
CA HIS A 11 -2.70 -6.41 -3.61
C HIS A 11 -3.21 -5.14 -2.91
N THR A 12 -2.64 -3.97 -3.21
CA THR A 12 -3.08 -2.70 -2.60
C THR A 12 -4.45 -2.27 -3.10
N ALA A 13 -4.73 -2.39 -4.39
CA ALA A 13 -6.04 -2.04 -4.97
C ALA A 13 -7.17 -2.92 -4.40
N SER A 14 -6.93 -4.23 -4.26
CA SER A 14 -7.93 -5.14 -3.66
C SER A 14 -8.12 -4.92 -2.16
N THR A 15 -7.09 -4.49 -1.43
CA THR A 15 -7.21 -4.08 -0.02
C THR A 15 -8.07 -2.82 0.13
N ALA A 16 -7.95 -1.84 -0.78
CA ALA A 16 -8.75 -0.63 -0.74
C ALA A 16 -10.21 -0.86 -1.15
N ALA A 17 -10.43 -1.48 -2.32
CA ALA A 17 -11.76 -1.55 -2.95
C ALA A 17 -12.04 -2.90 -3.65
N GLY A 18 -11.35 -3.97 -3.27
CA GLY A 18 -11.60 -5.30 -3.83
C GLY A 18 -13.02 -5.79 -3.58
N SER A 19 -13.64 -6.37 -4.62
CA SER A 19 -14.96 -7.00 -4.50
C SER A 19 -14.93 -8.18 -3.54
N VAL A 20 -16.11 -8.60 -3.08
CA VAL A 20 -16.25 -9.72 -2.16
C VAL A 20 -15.89 -11.04 -2.85
N VAL A 21 -14.85 -11.71 -2.36
CA VAL A 21 -14.40 -13.02 -2.82
C VAL A 21 -14.54 -14.03 -1.69
N LYS A 22 -15.42 -15.02 -1.88
CA LYS A 22 -15.61 -16.13 -0.94
C LYS A 22 -14.48 -17.14 -1.08
N ASP A 23 -14.18 -17.84 0.02
CA ASP A 23 -13.16 -18.91 0.08
C ASP A 23 -11.74 -18.48 -0.35
N ALA A 24 -11.41 -17.20 -0.22
CA ALA A 24 -10.07 -16.70 -0.49
C ALA A 24 -9.09 -17.25 0.54
N SER A 25 -7.92 -17.72 0.08
CA SER A 25 -6.83 -18.22 0.93
C SER A 25 -5.50 -18.20 0.19
N PHE A 26 -4.40 -18.26 0.94
CA PHE A 26 -3.06 -18.51 0.38
C PHE A 26 -2.67 -19.96 0.69
N TYR A 27 -2.86 -20.87 -0.28
CA TYR A 27 -2.67 -22.32 -0.07
C TYR A 27 -3.42 -22.86 1.16
N GLY A 28 -4.64 -22.39 1.40
CA GLY A 28 -5.46 -22.76 2.57
C GLY A 28 -5.21 -21.92 3.84
N VAL A 29 -4.15 -21.12 3.87
CA VAL A 29 -3.85 -20.20 4.98
C VAL A 29 -4.77 -18.97 4.90
N ALA A 30 -5.26 -18.51 6.07
CA ALA A 30 -6.18 -17.38 6.19
C ALA A 30 -7.47 -17.51 5.36
N ARG A 31 -8.01 -18.72 5.24
CA ARG A 31 -9.26 -18.97 4.53
C ARG A 31 -10.39 -18.11 5.10
N GLY A 32 -11.10 -17.42 4.21
CA GLY A 32 -12.25 -16.60 4.59
C GLY A 32 -12.84 -15.84 3.41
N ILE A 33 -13.49 -14.72 3.71
CA ILE A 33 -14.00 -13.78 2.70
C ILE A 33 -13.01 -12.63 2.59
N ALA A 34 -12.40 -12.46 1.41
CA ALA A 34 -11.59 -11.30 1.09
C ALA A 34 -12.46 -10.18 0.52
N ARG A 35 -12.23 -8.94 0.96
CA ARG A 35 -12.86 -7.73 0.43
C ARG A 35 -12.03 -6.50 0.79
N GLY A 36 -12.16 -5.44 0.01
CA GLY A 36 -11.57 -4.15 0.35
C GLY A 36 -12.35 -3.40 1.44
N GLY A 37 -11.81 -2.26 1.87
CA GLY A 37 -12.50 -1.34 2.78
C GLY A 37 -13.83 -0.84 2.22
N VAL A 38 -13.87 -0.53 0.92
CA VAL A 38 -15.10 -0.10 0.21
C VAL A 38 -15.33 -0.95 -1.05
N PRO A 39 -15.94 -2.15 -0.94
CA PRO A 39 -16.07 -3.10 -2.06
C PRO A 39 -16.88 -2.61 -3.27
N TRP A 40 -17.62 -1.51 -3.11
CA TRP A 40 -18.48 -0.91 -4.14
C TRP A 40 -17.86 0.31 -4.81
N ALA A 41 -16.68 0.76 -4.35
CA ALA A 41 -15.95 1.85 -4.98
C ALA A 41 -15.45 1.43 -6.37
N ARG A 42 -15.27 2.42 -7.24
CA ARG A 42 -14.61 2.23 -8.54
C ARG A 42 -13.10 2.29 -8.34
N ILE A 43 -12.35 1.53 -9.13
CA ILE A 43 -10.87 1.56 -9.13
C ILE A 43 -10.42 2.12 -10.48
N ALA A 44 -9.63 3.19 -10.43
CA ALA A 44 -8.84 3.69 -11.54
C ALA A 44 -7.36 3.41 -11.24
N THR A 45 -6.66 2.73 -12.15
CA THR A 45 -5.28 2.27 -11.93
C THR A 45 -4.31 3.03 -12.81
N TYR A 46 -3.36 3.73 -12.17
CA TYR A 46 -2.28 4.45 -12.83
C TYR A 46 -0.96 3.72 -12.54
N SER A 47 -0.45 3.00 -13.53
CA SER A 47 0.75 2.16 -13.38
C SER A 47 2.02 2.98 -13.56
N VAL A 48 2.62 3.44 -12.45
CA VAL A 48 3.81 4.29 -12.44
C VAL A 48 5.12 3.55 -12.14
N CYS A 49 5.03 2.27 -11.80
CA CYS A 49 6.18 1.44 -11.42
C CYS A 49 6.36 0.31 -12.43
N GLY A 50 7.48 0.34 -13.16
CA GLY A 50 7.98 -0.78 -13.95
C GLY A 50 9.19 -1.41 -13.25
N LEU A 51 10.36 -1.33 -13.88
CA LEU A 51 11.63 -1.64 -13.20
C LEU A 51 11.93 -0.68 -12.05
N THR A 52 11.52 0.57 -12.22
CA THR A 52 11.58 1.64 -11.21
C THR A 52 10.26 2.42 -11.25
N CYS A 53 10.02 3.23 -10.22
CA CYS A 53 8.94 4.21 -10.20
C CYS A 53 9.55 5.57 -10.49
N SER A 54 9.47 6.05 -11.74
CA SER A 54 10.11 7.30 -12.11
C SER A 54 9.33 8.50 -11.57
N SER A 55 10.05 9.57 -11.22
CA SER A 55 9.44 10.82 -10.76
C SER A 55 8.50 11.43 -11.80
N ALA A 56 8.80 11.28 -13.09
CA ALA A 56 7.96 11.77 -14.18
C ALA A 56 6.64 10.98 -14.27
N ASP A 57 6.70 9.65 -14.21
CA ASP A 57 5.49 8.81 -14.27
C ASP A 57 4.58 9.05 -13.07
N VAL A 58 5.15 9.25 -11.87
CA VAL A 58 4.37 9.59 -10.66
C VAL A 58 3.63 10.92 -10.84
N LEU A 59 4.32 11.97 -11.32
CA LEU A 59 3.67 13.26 -11.53
C LEU A 59 2.62 13.21 -12.64
N ALA A 60 2.89 12.50 -13.75
CA ALA A 60 1.93 12.31 -14.83
C ALA A 60 0.66 11.60 -14.33
N ALA A 61 0.81 10.56 -13.50
CA ALA A 61 -0.33 9.86 -12.91
C ALA A 61 -1.15 10.74 -11.95
N PHE A 62 -0.51 11.62 -11.19
CA PHE A 62 -1.24 12.60 -10.38
C PHE A 62 -2.04 13.56 -11.27
N ASP A 63 -1.43 14.08 -12.34
CA ASP A 63 -2.10 14.99 -13.27
C ASP A 63 -3.33 14.33 -13.91
N ASP A 64 -3.16 13.12 -14.46
CA ASP A 64 -4.25 12.34 -15.06
C ASP A 64 -5.33 11.98 -14.03
N ALA A 65 -4.96 11.49 -12.83
CA ALA A 65 -5.93 11.12 -11.80
C ALA A 65 -6.76 12.33 -11.33
N ILE A 66 -6.13 13.49 -11.19
CA ILE A 66 -6.82 14.73 -10.83
C ILE A 66 -7.76 15.16 -11.97
N ALA A 67 -7.31 15.10 -13.23
CA ALA A 67 -8.10 15.47 -14.39
C ALA A 67 -9.29 14.53 -14.62
N ASP A 68 -9.11 13.23 -14.36
CA ASP A 68 -10.15 12.20 -14.42
C ASP A 68 -11.19 12.32 -13.30
N GLY A 69 -10.90 13.15 -12.28
CA GLY A 69 -11.84 13.45 -11.20
C GLY A 69 -11.97 12.32 -10.16
N VAL A 70 -10.87 11.66 -9.81
CA VAL A 70 -10.88 10.66 -8.72
C VAL A 70 -11.22 11.31 -7.38
N ASP A 71 -11.89 10.58 -6.48
CA ASP A 71 -12.26 11.11 -5.17
C ASP A 71 -11.13 11.01 -4.13
N VAL A 72 -10.30 9.97 -4.22
CA VAL A 72 -9.19 9.66 -3.31
C VAL A 72 -8.05 9.01 -4.09
N ILE A 73 -6.81 9.36 -3.75
CA ILE A 73 -5.61 8.70 -4.27
C ILE A 73 -4.97 7.88 -3.15
N THR A 74 -4.70 6.60 -3.41
CA THR A 74 -3.86 5.76 -2.54
C THR A 74 -2.54 5.46 -3.24
N ILE A 75 -1.44 5.72 -2.56
CA ILE A 75 -0.09 5.57 -3.11
C ILE A 75 0.81 4.85 -2.09
N SER A 76 1.13 3.59 -2.38
CA SER A 76 1.96 2.73 -1.52
C SER A 76 3.39 2.60 -2.05
N ILE A 77 3.96 3.74 -2.48
CA ILE A 77 5.36 3.87 -2.88
C ILE A 77 5.93 5.13 -2.26
N GLY A 78 7.24 5.23 -2.11
CA GLY A 78 7.86 6.42 -1.54
C GLY A 78 9.38 6.34 -1.60
N ARG A 79 10.02 7.45 -1.24
CA ARG A 79 11.46 7.50 -1.09
C ARG A 79 11.88 6.77 0.19
N ARG A 80 13.16 6.40 0.27
CA ARG A 80 13.74 5.81 1.49
C ARG A 80 13.92 6.82 2.62
N SER A 81 14.03 8.10 2.29
CA SER A 81 14.24 9.20 3.24
C SER A 81 13.55 10.45 2.75
N ALA A 82 13.11 11.29 3.68
CA ALA A 82 12.52 12.58 3.38
C ALA A 82 13.50 13.48 2.60
N VAL A 83 12.94 14.29 1.71
CA VAL A 83 13.63 15.34 0.96
C VAL A 83 12.80 16.62 1.07
N ASP A 84 13.36 17.74 0.61
CA ASP A 84 12.60 19.01 0.55
C ASP A 84 11.32 18.84 -0.27
N LEU A 85 10.23 19.48 0.16
CA LEU A 85 8.88 19.26 -0.39
C LEU A 85 8.77 19.63 -1.88
N ASP A 86 9.58 20.57 -2.36
CA ASP A 86 9.69 20.98 -3.76
C ASP A 86 10.50 19.99 -4.63
N ARG A 87 11.09 18.97 -4.00
CA ARG A 87 11.83 17.88 -4.65
C ARG A 87 11.16 16.52 -4.46
N ASP A 88 10.10 16.45 -3.66
CA ASP A 88 9.32 15.23 -3.45
C ASP A 88 8.12 15.21 -4.41
N THR A 89 8.14 14.30 -5.37
CA THR A 89 7.07 14.20 -6.37
C THR A 89 5.72 13.79 -5.82
N ILE A 90 5.69 13.03 -4.72
CA ILE A 90 4.43 12.66 -4.04
C ILE A 90 3.91 13.86 -3.25
N ALA A 91 4.79 14.63 -2.62
CA ALA A 91 4.40 15.88 -1.98
C ALA A 91 3.82 16.87 -3.00
N ILE A 92 4.48 17.08 -4.15
CA ILE A 92 4.01 17.97 -5.22
C ILE A 92 2.67 17.49 -5.77
N GLY A 93 2.58 16.22 -6.21
CA GLY A 93 1.34 15.66 -6.75
C GLY A 93 0.18 15.72 -5.74
N GLY A 94 0.44 15.31 -4.50
CA GLY A 94 -0.53 15.37 -3.42
C GLY A 94 -0.97 16.81 -3.07
N PHE A 95 -0.10 17.80 -3.22
CA PHE A 95 -0.48 19.21 -3.01
C PHE A 95 -1.49 19.68 -4.07
N HIS A 96 -1.26 19.33 -5.33
CA HIS A 96 -2.19 19.63 -6.42
C HIS A 96 -3.51 18.87 -6.28
N ALA A 97 -3.48 17.61 -5.82
CA ALA A 97 -4.67 16.83 -5.49
C ALA A 97 -5.48 17.48 -4.36
N THR A 98 -4.83 17.86 -3.26
CA THR A 98 -5.47 18.53 -2.12
C THR A 98 -6.11 19.86 -2.51
N LYS A 99 -5.48 20.64 -3.41
CA LYS A 99 -6.10 21.86 -3.96
C LYS A 99 -7.40 21.61 -4.72
N ARG A 100 -7.63 20.39 -5.20
CA ARG A 100 -8.86 19.95 -5.87
C ARG A 100 -9.80 19.18 -4.95
N GLY A 101 -9.49 19.09 -3.65
CA GLY A 101 -10.29 18.37 -2.67
C GLY A 101 -10.07 16.85 -2.67
N ILE A 102 -9.00 16.36 -3.30
CA ILE A 102 -8.68 14.93 -3.42
C ILE A 102 -7.65 14.56 -2.35
N LEU A 103 -8.04 13.72 -1.40
CA LEU A 103 -7.14 13.24 -0.34
C LEU A 103 -6.12 12.25 -0.93
N THR A 104 -4.84 12.41 -0.57
CA THR A 104 -3.79 11.44 -0.88
C THR A 104 -3.39 10.66 0.36
N VAL A 105 -3.56 9.33 0.32
CA VAL A 105 -3.17 8.38 1.36
C VAL A 105 -1.82 7.77 1.00
N HIS A 106 -0.80 8.02 1.81
CA HIS A 106 0.60 7.68 1.51
C HIS A 106 1.19 6.78 2.61
N SER A 107 1.89 5.71 2.22
CA SER A 107 2.60 4.85 3.17
C SER A 107 3.77 5.60 3.83
N ALA A 108 3.90 5.52 5.16
CA ALA A 108 5.04 6.07 5.90
C ALA A 108 6.39 5.40 5.52
N GLY A 109 6.34 4.19 4.96
CA GLY A 109 7.50 3.42 4.54
C GLY A 109 7.95 2.37 5.58
N ASN A 110 8.86 1.51 5.15
CA ASN A 110 9.30 0.33 5.91
C ASN A 110 10.73 0.50 6.47
N GLY A 111 11.16 1.75 6.69
CA GLY A 111 12.53 2.10 7.09
C GLY A 111 12.79 2.10 8.60
N GLY A 112 11.77 1.84 9.42
CA GLY A 112 11.91 1.78 10.89
C GLY A 112 12.82 0.64 11.38
N PRO A 113 13.02 0.51 12.71
CA PRO A 113 12.25 1.16 13.79
C PRO A 113 12.84 2.48 14.31
N ASP A 114 13.98 2.93 13.75
CA ASP A 114 14.65 4.13 14.25
C ASP A 114 13.81 5.40 14.03
N PRO A 115 13.95 6.42 14.90
CA PRO A 115 13.27 7.71 14.73
C PRO A 115 13.60 8.36 13.38
N ALA A 116 12.66 9.17 12.87
CA ALA A 116 12.84 9.98 11.65
C ALA A 116 13.19 9.19 10.37
N THR A 117 12.66 7.98 10.22
CA THR A 117 12.87 7.11 9.05
C THR A 117 11.79 7.24 7.96
N THR A 118 10.69 7.95 8.23
CA THR A 118 9.60 8.19 7.25
C THR A 118 10.01 9.20 6.18
N ALA A 119 9.56 8.96 4.94
CA ALA A 119 9.63 9.95 3.85
C ALA A 119 8.29 10.66 3.60
N SER A 120 7.19 10.18 4.18
CA SER A 120 5.85 10.78 4.04
C SER A 120 5.68 11.90 5.07
N VAL A 121 6.22 13.09 4.75
CA VAL A 121 6.32 14.22 5.69
C VAL A 121 5.47 15.44 5.31
N ALA A 122 4.89 15.46 4.11
CA ALA A 122 4.11 16.61 3.65
C ALA A 122 2.78 16.70 4.45
N PRO A 123 2.42 17.89 4.98
CA PRO A 123 1.30 18.03 5.91
C PRO A 123 -0.08 17.86 5.28
N TRP A 124 -0.17 17.86 3.95
CA TRP A 124 -1.40 17.63 3.19
C TRP A 124 -1.60 16.16 2.79
N LEU A 125 -0.69 15.26 3.18
CA LEU A 125 -0.82 13.82 2.97
C LEU A 125 -1.35 13.13 4.23
N LEU A 126 -2.14 12.08 4.06
CA LEU A 126 -2.44 11.14 5.13
C LEU A 126 -1.34 10.07 5.17
N SER A 127 -0.36 10.24 6.05
CA SER A 127 0.74 9.29 6.27
C SER A 127 0.30 8.11 7.12
N VAL A 128 0.36 6.89 6.57
CA VAL A 128 -0.13 5.66 7.23
C VAL A 128 1.02 4.74 7.64
N ALA A 129 1.08 4.37 8.92
CA ALA A 129 2.03 3.39 9.46
C ALA A 129 1.44 1.97 9.43
N ALA A 130 2.29 0.95 9.62
CA ALA A 130 1.86 -0.44 9.70
C ALA A 130 1.80 -0.92 11.15
N SER A 131 0.77 -1.68 11.51
CA SER A 131 0.67 -2.37 12.80
C SER A 131 0.26 -3.83 12.61
N THR A 132 0.32 -4.61 13.69
CA THR A 132 -0.14 -6.00 13.66
C THR A 132 -1.63 -6.09 13.99
N ILE A 133 -2.26 -7.19 13.56
CA ILE A 133 -3.61 -7.58 13.99
C ILE A 133 -3.55 -8.77 14.96
N ASP A 134 -4.69 -9.13 15.53
CA ASP A 134 -4.86 -10.25 16.46
C ASP A 134 -4.56 -11.62 15.80
N ARG A 135 -4.86 -11.77 14.50
CA ARG A 135 -4.56 -12.98 13.73
C ARG A 135 -3.06 -13.22 13.58
N LYS A 136 -2.63 -14.41 14.03
CA LYS A 136 -1.25 -14.91 13.90
C LYS A 136 -1.22 -16.12 12.98
N PHE A 137 -0.13 -16.26 12.22
CA PHE A 137 0.16 -17.48 11.49
C PHE A 137 1.21 -18.28 12.23
N GLU A 138 0.87 -19.53 12.54
CA GLU A 138 1.72 -20.42 13.32
C GLU A 138 2.22 -21.56 12.45
N SER A 139 3.53 -21.79 12.46
CA SER A 139 4.18 -22.92 11.80
C SER A 139 4.79 -23.83 12.84
N LYS A 140 4.35 -25.08 12.90
CA LYS A 140 4.90 -26.11 13.80
C LYS A 140 6.06 -26.84 13.13
N VAL A 141 7.21 -26.83 13.78
CA VAL A 141 8.42 -27.55 13.38
C VAL A 141 8.58 -28.75 14.29
N VAL A 142 8.48 -29.96 13.73
CA VAL A 142 8.68 -31.22 14.45
C VAL A 142 10.10 -31.72 14.17
N LEU A 143 10.93 -31.81 15.20
CA LEU A 143 12.30 -32.33 15.10
C LEU A 143 12.31 -33.87 15.12
N GLY A 144 13.39 -34.48 14.63
CA GLY A 144 13.56 -35.95 14.63
C GLY A 144 13.56 -36.60 16.01
N ASN A 145 13.75 -35.82 17.09
CA ASN A 145 13.64 -36.28 18.47
C ASN A 145 12.22 -36.07 19.07
N GLY A 146 11.24 -35.71 18.25
CA GLY A 146 9.85 -35.50 18.67
C GLY A 146 9.56 -34.15 19.32
N LYS A 147 10.57 -33.28 19.53
CA LYS A 147 10.33 -31.92 20.04
C LYS A 147 9.60 -31.07 18.99
N ILE A 148 8.60 -30.31 19.43
CA ILE A 148 7.80 -29.42 18.59
C ILE A 148 8.11 -27.97 18.96
N PHE A 149 8.47 -27.15 17.97
CA PHE A 149 8.63 -25.71 18.09
C PHE A 149 7.52 -25.00 17.31
N THR A 150 6.89 -23.99 17.90
CA THR A 150 5.90 -23.17 17.20
C THR A 150 6.54 -21.84 16.83
N VAL A 151 6.59 -21.55 15.54
CA VAL A 151 7.09 -20.27 15.00
C VAL A 151 5.88 -19.41 14.67
N ASN A 152 5.80 -18.24 15.29
CA ASN A 152 4.72 -17.29 15.09
C ASN A 152 5.16 -16.19 14.12
N LYS A 153 4.34 -15.92 13.11
CA LYS A 153 4.48 -14.77 12.24
C LYS A 153 3.25 -13.87 12.40
N HIS A 154 3.50 -12.61 12.72
CA HIS A 154 2.46 -11.60 12.81
C HIS A 154 2.03 -11.15 11.41
N PHE A 155 0.73 -10.93 11.23
CA PHE A 155 0.21 -10.27 10.04
C PHE A 155 0.21 -8.76 10.27
N PHE A 156 0.74 -8.01 9.30
CA PHE A 156 0.69 -6.56 9.30
C PHE A 156 -0.52 -6.08 8.51
N ALA A 157 -1.26 -5.15 9.08
CA ALA A 157 -2.30 -4.38 8.39
C ALA A 157 -1.86 -2.92 8.29
N VAL A 158 -2.25 -2.29 7.18
CA VAL A 158 -2.04 -0.87 6.86
C VAL A 158 -3.41 -0.29 6.52
#